data_AF-A0A955V911-F1
#
_entry.id   AF-A0A955V911-F1
#
_cell.length_a   1.000
_cell.length_b   1.000
_cell.length_c   1.000
_cell.angle_alpha   90.00
_cell.angle_beta   90.00
_cell.angle_gamma   90.00
#
_symmetry.space_group_name_H-M   'P 1'
#
loop_
_entity.id
_entity.type
_entity.pdbx_description
1 polymer ?
#
loop_
_entity_poly.entity_id
_entity_poly.type
_entity_poly.pdbx_seq_one_letter_code
_entity_poly.pdbx_strand_id
1 'polypeptide(L)'
;MNQTLPTLGAARGALVSLSSLWLAVGACAEAPPPSAGDVAGARVAIAVAPLSLPGVADATWTLTVSSPGGEVWTKTVTSSGYGDGAGGLAYVGPCDASYATNTVTVELIDLTADGGGAITDFRNPGPVSKTAPCDPNGDTAVGFDITVARAANQGFFDVAVSFDDVFCSAKLDCVPELLFNGAARDTTLVLAFACASGEGTATTLHMAAPKLTCSDGTELVVDPTLGPGNTGESNAHVYQVASYRGREAFSGLEKCYWNTAIGVDATTFTANSGVTCSVTAKVSASVGAWDDGQTPEGAVWPFIDVDVPVVADGALVCASHALDVDGSGVATDYALPDARETLDVGMSCGGCDGGPCAPAVATGAPVTPFATEGAGWSWGADEGGALGNGPAETTNKLTPVAITTAGGVPAT
;
A
#
# COMPACT_ATOMS: atom_id res chain seq x y z
N MET A 1 46.59 15.49 44.56
CA MET A 1 47.01 15.85 43.19
C MET A 1 45.75 15.86 42.34
N ASN A 2 44.86 16.85 42.33
CA ASN A 2 44.96 18.31 42.18
C ASN A 2 45.79 18.74 40.96
N GLN A 3 45.16 18.82 39.79
CA GLN A 3 45.48 19.80 38.74
C GLN A 3 44.21 20.23 38.01
N THR A 4 43.85 21.48 38.30
CA THR A 4 42.95 22.40 37.61
C THR A 4 43.66 23.02 36.41
N LEU A 5 42.95 23.26 35.30
CA LEU A 5 43.32 24.13 34.17
C LEU A 5 42.03 24.61 33.45
N PRO A 6 42.04 25.72 32.69
CA PRO A 6 41.37 26.94 33.11
C PRO A 6 40.27 27.44 32.16
N THR A 7 39.51 28.41 32.68
CA THR A 7 38.52 29.25 32.00
C THR A 7 39.18 30.33 31.12
N LEU A 8 38.71 30.43 29.87
CA LEU A 8 38.86 31.55 28.92
C LEU A 8 37.54 31.55 28.13
N GLY A 9 36.81 32.61 27.85
CA GLY A 9 37.02 34.05 27.89
C GLY A 9 36.04 34.60 26.86
N ALA A 10 35.00 35.31 27.30
CA ALA A 10 33.93 35.81 26.43
C ALA A 10 34.45 36.92 25.50
N ALA A 11 34.28 36.76 24.19
CA ALA A 11 34.50 37.81 23.20
C ALA A 11 33.18 38.12 22.47
N ARG A 12 32.67 39.32 22.73
CA ARG A 12 31.57 39.95 21.99
C ARG A 12 32.07 40.34 20.60
N GLY A 13 31.45 39.81 19.55
CA GLY A 13 31.64 40.24 18.17
C GLY A 13 30.29 40.61 17.56
N ALA A 14 30.09 41.91 17.32
CA ALA A 14 28.97 42.43 16.55
C ALA A 14 29.20 42.16 15.06
N LEU A 15 28.20 41.63 14.35
CA LEU A 15 28.23 41.51 12.89
C LEU A 15 26.93 42.05 12.28
N VAL A 16 27.17 43.16 11.58
CA VAL A 16 26.40 43.95 10.62
C VAL A 16 25.42 43.12 9.78
N SER A 17 24.16 43.54 9.77
CA SER A 17 23.11 43.09 8.84
C SER A 17 23.30 43.77 7.48
N LEU A 18 23.63 43.01 6.43
CA LEU A 18 23.59 43.46 5.04
C LEU A 18 22.25 43.05 4.41
N SER A 19 21.33 44.01 4.29
CA SER A 19 20.13 43.88 3.46
C SER A 19 20.50 43.90 1.98
N SER A 20 20.32 42.77 1.31
CA SER A 20 20.50 42.63 -0.14
C SER A 20 19.16 42.84 -0.84
N LEU A 21 19.03 43.96 -1.54
CA LEU A 21 17.87 44.35 -2.33
C LEU A 21 17.95 43.68 -3.72
N TRP A 22 17.14 42.64 -3.94
CA TRP A 22 16.99 42.01 -5.26
C TRP A 22 15.94 42.77 -6.08
N LEU A 23 16.34 43.41 -7.18
CA LEU A 23 15.43 43.90 -8.21
C LEU A 23 15.08 42.74 -9.15
N ALA A 24 13.84 42.24 -9.09
CA ALA A 24 13.27 41.37 -10.10
C ALA A 24 12.73 42.21 -11.27
N VAL A 25 13.31 42.06 -12.45
CA VAL A 25 12.77 42.60 -13.71
C VAL A 25 11.72 41.60 -14.20
N GLY A 26 10.44 41.91 -13.95
CA GLY A 26 9.31 41.15 -14.50
C GLY A 26 9.12 41.46 -15.97
N ALA A 27 9.31 40.47 -16.83
CA ALA A 27 8.83 40.49 -18.20
C ALA A 27 7.34 40.10 -18.19
N CYS A 28 6.46 41.05 -18.50
CA CYS A 28 5.03 40.79 -18.69
C CYS A 28 4.83 40.07 -20.03
N ALA A 29 4.58 38.76 -20.00
CA ALA A 29 3.86 38.10 -21.08
C ALA A 29 2.37 38.47 -20.96
N GLU A 30 1.79 39.07 -22.01
CA GLU A 30 0.36 39.38 -22.06
C GLU A 30 -0.46 38.10 -21.91
N ALA A 31 -1.31 38.06 -20.88
CA ALA A 31 -2.26 36.98 -20.68
C ALA A 31 -3.33 37.02 -21.78
N PRO A 32 -3.79 35.86 -22.29
CA PRO A 32 -4.91 35.80 -23.22
C PRO A 32 -6.19 36.40 -22.57
N PRO A 33 -7.08 37.02 -23.37
CA PRO A 33 -8.30 37.64 -22.84
C PRO A 33 -9.21 36.61 -22.16
N PRO A 34 -9.91 36.99 -21.07
CA PRO A 34 -10.79 36.11 -20.32
C PRO A 34 -11.95 35.60 -21.19
N SER A 35 -12.35 34.36 -20.94
CA SER A 35 -13.48 33.73 -21.63
C SER A 35 -14.78 34.29 -21.07
N ALA A 36 -15.86 34.29 -21.85
CA ALA A 36 -17.14 34.93 -21.53
C ALA A 36 -17.94 34.33 -20.34
N GLY A 37 -17.30 33.59 -19.45
CA GLY A 37 -17.85 33.08 -18.18
C GLY A 37 -17.00 33.41 -16.94
N ASP A 38 -15.84 34.06 -17.10
CA ASP A 38 -14.97 34.40 -15.97
C ASP A 38 -15.52 35.62 -15.20
N VAL A 39 -16.15 35.38 -14.05
CA VAL A 39 -16.43 36.45 -13.08
C VAL A 39 -15.10 36.86 -12.46
N ALA A 40 -14.69 38.12 -12.65
CA ALA A 40 -13.47 38.64 -12.06
C ALA A 40 -13.52 38.53 -10.53
N GLY A 41 -12.76 37.58 -9.95
CA GLY A 41 -12.51 37.50 -8.50
C GLY A 41 -12.64 36.12 -7.86
N ALA A 42 -13.37 35.17 -8.46
CA ALA A 42 -13.63 33.85 -7.86
C ALA A 42 -12.61 32.81 -8.31
N ARG A 43 -11.92 32.17 -7.37
CA ARG A 43 -10.81 31.25 -7.70
C ARG A 43 -10.76 30.06 -6.76
N VAL A 44 -10.23 28.97 -7.29
CA VAL A 44 -9.84 27.79 -6.51
C VAL A 44 -8.33 27.66 -6.56
N ALA A 45 -7.72 27.50 -5.40
CA ALA A 45 -6.31 27.17 -5.23
C ALA A 45 -6.19 25.66 -5.02
N ILE A 46 -5.78 24.97 -6.07
CA ILE A 46 -5.58 23.52 -6.10
C ILE A 46 -4.14 23.25 -5.66
N ALA A 47 -3.98 22.41 -4.65
CA ALA A 47 -2.68 21.88 -4.27
C ALA A 47 -2.73 20.35 -4.34
N VAL A 48 -1.75 19.75 -5.00
CA VAL A 48 -1.48 18.31 -4.91
C VAL A 48 -0.21 18.16 -4.09
N ALA A 49 -0.28 17.40 -3.01
CA ALA A 49 0.88 17.10 -2.19
C ALA A 49 1.97 16.44 -3.04
N PRO A 50 3.26 16.62 -2.70
CA PRO A 50 4.34 15.83 -3.28
C PRO A 50 3.96 14.36 -3.27
N LEU A 51 4.18 13.66 -4.39
CA LEU A 51 4.03 12.22 -4.38
C LEU A 51 5.10 11.70 -3.43
N SER A 52 4.71 10.81 -2.51
CA SER A 52 5.68 10.12 -1.65
C SER A 52 6.40 9.03 -2.45
N LEU A 53 7.03 9.44 -3.56
CA LEU A 53 7.67 8.61 -4.58
C LEU A 53 9.07 9.18 -4.91
N PRO A 54 10.17 8.57 -4.44
CA PRO A 54 11.51 8.96 -4.84
C PRO A 54 11.82 8.49 -6.26
N GLY A 55 12.76 9.19 -6.88
CA GLY A 55 13.11 8.95 -8.27
C GLY A 55 12.13 9.58 -9.26
N VAL A 56 11.07 10.26 -8.80
CA VAL A 56 10.16 11.05 -9.63
C VAL A 56 10.74 12.46 -9.81
N ALA A 57 11.04 12.80 -11.06
CA ALA A 57 11.53 14.13 -11.47
C ALA A 57 10.42 15.02 -12.05
N ASP A 58 9.29 14.43 -12.45
CA ASP A 58 8.12 15.17 -12.89
C ASP A 58 6.86 14.30 -12.83
N ALA A 59 5.72 14.96 -12.67
CA ALA A 59 4.40 14.34 -12.82
C ALA A 59 3.52 15.23 -13.68
N THR A 60 2.85 14.64 -14.66
CA THR A 60 1.88 15.34 -15.50
C THR A 60 0.48 15.11 -14.95
N TRP A 61 -0.26 16.19 -14.74
CA TRP A 61 -1.60 16.17 -14.17
C TRP A 61 -2.59 16.84 -15.11
N THR A 62 -3.80 16.29 -15.22
CA THR A 62 -4.97 17.00 -15.74
C THR A 62 -5.78 17.51 -14.57
N LEU A 63 -6.04 18.81 -14.54
CA LEU A 63 -6.88 19.49 -13.57
C LEU A 63 -8.17 19.93 -14.27
N THR A 64 -9.32 19.60 -13.71
CA THR A 64 -10.64 20.01 -14.21
C THR A 64 -11.44 20.65 -13.09
N VAL A 65 -12.06 21.79 -13.37
CA VAL A 65 -13.06 22.41 -12.50
C VAL A 65 -14.39 22.41 -13.22
N SER A 66 -15.42 21.89 -12.57
CA SER A 66 -16.79 21.86 -13.07
C SER A 66 -17.76 22.42 -12.04
N SER A 67 -18.87 22.95 -12.53
CA SER A 67 -20.03 23.37 -11.74
C SER A 67 -21.25 22.55 -12.14
N PRO A 68 -22.38 22.64 -11.42
CA PRO A 68 -23.64 22.06 -11.89
C PRO A 68 -24.08 22.56 -13.27
N GLY A 69 -23.53 23.69 -13.75
CA GLY A 69 -23.75 24.22 -15.09
C GLY A 69 -22.88 23.58 -16.18
N GLY A 70 -21.88 22.78 -15.83
CA GLY A 70 -20.96 22.12 -16.75
C GLY A 70 -19.49 22.33 -16.40
N GLU A 71 -18.60 21.96 -17.31
CA GLU A 71 -17.16 22.21 -17.15
C GLU A 71 -16.87 23.72 -17.18
N VAL A 72 -16.13 24.21 -16.19
CA VAL A 72 -15.62 25.59 -16.15
C VAL A 72 -14.32 25.66 -16.95
N TRP A 73 -13.37 24.76 -16.65
CA TRP A 73 -12.12 24.62 -17.40
C TRP A 73 -11.43 23.28 -17.15
N THR A 74 -10.58 22.90 -18.09
CA THR A 74 -9.61 21.80 -17.98
C THR A 74 -8.21 22.26 -18.38
N LYS A 75 -7.19 21.81 -17.67
CA LYS A 75 -5.79 22.13 -17.96
C LYS A 75 -4.84 21.00 -17.60
N THR A 76 -3.89 20.72 -18.49
CA THR A 76 -2.75 19.85 -18.20
C THR A 76 -1.56 20.68 -17.70
N VAL A 77 -0.96 20.26 -16.59
CA VAL A 77 0.18 20.91 -15.94
C VAL A 77 1.21 19.86 -15.50
N THR A 78 2.44 20.30 -15.24
CA THR A 78 3.50 19.45 -14.70
C THR A 78 3.93 19.92 -13.32
N SER A 79 4.40 19.00 -12.46
CA SER A 79 4.95 19.36 -11.14
C SER A 79 6.24 20.17 -11.28
N SER A 80 7.04 19.97 -12.33
CA SER A 80 8.21 20.82 -12.63
C SER A 80 7.86 22.26 -13.01
N GLY A 81 6.70 22.47 -13.64
CA GLY A 81 6.25 23.80 -14.10
C GLY A 81 5.45 24.58 -13.06
N TYR A 82 4.76 23.88 -12.16
CA TYR A 82 3.80 24.45 -11.22
C TYR A 82 3.98 23.97 -9.77
N GLY A 83 5.12 23.38 -9.45
CA GLY A 83 5.32 22.69 -8.18
C GLY A 83 6.77 22.41 -7.83
N ASP A 84 7.00 21.23 -7.27
CA ASP A 84 8.27 20.82 -6.69
C ASP A 84 9.16 19.99 -7.64
N GLY A 85 8.64 19.57 -8.79
CA GLY A 85 9.32 18.60 -9.66
C GLY A 85 9.51 17.22 -9.02
N ALA A 86 8.71 16.87 -8.01
CA ALA A 86 8.69 15.58 -7.34
C ALA A 86 7.25 15.04 -7.20
N GLY A 87 6.36 15.53 -8.08
CA GLY A 87 4.97 15.10 -8.16
C GLY A 87 3.96 16.08 -7.57
N GLY A 88 4.38 16.96 -6.67
CA GLY A 88 3.53 17.98 -6.04
C GLY A 88 3.36 19.21 -6.92
N LEU A 89 2.21 19.88 -6.80
CA LEU A 89 1.96 21.13 -7.52
C LEU A 89 1.00 22.05 -6.78
N ALA A 90 1.04 23.33 -7.13
CA ALA A 90 0.06 24.33 -6.76
C ALA A 90 -0.43 25.09 -8.01
N TYR A 91 -1.73 25.13 -8.22
CA TYR A 91 -2.35 25.80 -9.34
C TYR A 91 -3.58 26.61 -8.90
N VAL A 92 -3.71 27.85 -9.38
CA VAL A 92 -4.88 28.69 -9.12
C VAL A 92 -5.65 28.90 -10.42
N GLY A 93 -6.93 28.52 -10.44
CA GLY A 93 -7.82 28.69 -11.58
C GLY A 93 -9.16 29.31 -11.20
N PRO A 94 -9.95 29.79 -12.17
CA PRO A 94 -11.27 30.35 -11.90
C PRO A 94 -12.25 29.27 -11.42
N CYS A 95 -13.32 29.67 -10.74
CA CYS A 95 -14.50 28.82 -10.48
C CYS A 95 -15.78 29.56 -10.83
N ASP A 96 -16.88 28.81 -10.94
CA ASP A 96 -18.19 29.38 -11.20
C ASP A 96 -18.89 29.75 -9.90
N ALA A 97 -18.81 31.04 -9.55
CA ALA A 97 -19.42 31.60 -8.35
C ALA A 97 -20.95 31.74 -8.45
N SER A 98 -21.55 31.41 -9.60
CA SER A 98 -23.01 31.30 -9.72
C SER A 98 -23.55 30.09 -8.94
N TYR A 99 -22.68 29.14 -8.62
CA TYR A 99 -22.99 27.97 -7.82
C TYR A 99 -22.19 27.98 -6.52
N ALA A 100 -22.85 27.59 -5.43
CA ALA A 100 -22.23 27.54 -4.11
C ALA A 100 -21.07 26.53 -4.04
N THR A 101 -21.11 25.48 -4.87
CA THR A 101 -20.14 24.39 -4.88
C THR A 101 -19.71 24.09 -6.31
N ASN A 102 -18.40 23.92 -6.49
CA ASN A 102 -17.77 23.40 -7.69
C ASN A 102 -17.11 22.05 -7.37
N THR A 103 -16.91 21.22 -8.38
CA THR A 103 -16.14 19.98 -8.30
C THR A 103 -14.78 20.20 -8.93
N VAL A 104 -13.73 19.94 -8.16
CA VAL A 104 -12.35 19.94 -8.62
C VAL A 104 -11.93 18.50 -8.80
N THR A 105 -11.43 18.16 -10.00
CA THR A 105 -10.93 16.84 -10.35
C THR A 105 -9.46 16.94 -10.72
N VAL A 106 -8.64 16.04 -10.21
CA VAL A 106 -7.23 15.87 -10.59
C VAL A 106 -7.04 14.45 -11.12
N GLU A 107 -6.28 14.31 -12.18
CA GLU A 107 -5.94 13.01 -12.77
C GLU A 107 -4.44 12.97 -13.04
N LEU A 108 -3.75 11.98 -12.48
CA LEU A 108 -2.37 11.71 -12.80
C LEU A 108 -2.31 11.11 -14.20
N ILE A 109 -1.54 11.71 -15.11
CA ILE A 109 -1.45 11.27 -16.51
C ILE A 109 -0.15 10.51 -16.76
N ASP A 110 0.96 11.03 -16.24
CA ASP A 110 2.28 10.47 -16.47
C ASP A 110 3.25 10.77 -15.32
N LEU A 111 4.22 9.89 -15.13
CA LEU A 111 5.32 10.03 -14.17
C LEU A 111 6.65 9.90 -14.90
N THR A 112 7.55 10.84 -14.64
CA THR A 112 8.89 10.87 -15.25
C THR A 112 9.96 10.69 -14.18
N ALA A 113 10.94 9.82 -14.45
CA ALA A 113 12.03 9.50 -13.54
C ALA A 113 13.19 10.50 -13.59
N ASP A 114 14.07 10.48 -12.58
CA ASP A 114 15.38 11.14 -12.54
C ASP A 114 16.27 10.65 -13.69
N GLY A 115 16.17 11.31 -14.85
CA GLY A 115 16.81 10.90 -16.09
C GLY A 115 15.91 11.02 -17.33
N GLY A 116 14.64 11.37 -17.14
CA GLY A 116 13.69 11.64 -18.22
C GLY A 116 12.99 10.40 -18.79
N GLY A 117 13.20 9.22 -18.19
CA GLY A 117 12.48 8.01 -18.57
C GLY A 117 11.05 8.01 -18.01
N ALA A 118 10.08 7.46 -18.74
CA ALA A 118 8.74 7.27 -18.23
C ALA A 118 8.70 6.17 -17.15
N ILE A 119 7.96 6.41 -16.07
CA ILE A 119 7.67 5.44 -15.03
C ILE A 119 6.34 4.78 -15.41
N THR A 120 6.38 3.53 -15.86
CA THR A 120 5.19 2.81 -16.36
C THR A 120 4.73 1.69 -15.44
N ASP A 121 5.42 1.49 -14.33
CA ASP A 121 5.21 0.40 -13.38
C ASP A 121 4.25 0.76 -12.24
N PHE A 122 3.50 1.86 -12.36
CA PHE A 122 2.56 2.30 -11.34
C PHE A 122 1.11 1.98 -11.70
N ARG A 123 0.27 1.88 -10.67
CA ARG A 123 -1.19 1.76 -10.83
C ARG A 123 -1.83 3.12 -10.69
N ASN A 124 -2.43 3.61 -11.76
CA ASN A 124 -3.07 4.92 -11.75
C ASN A 124 -4.40 4.87 -10.96
N PRO A 125 -4.62 5.74 -9.95
CA PRO A 125 -5.90 5.82 -9.24
C PRO A 125 -7.06 6.35 -10.11
N GLY A 126 -6.76 6.84 -11.31
CA GLY A 126 -7.73 7.51 -12.17
C GLY A 126 -8.08 8.92 -11.68
N PRO A 127 -9.15 9.53 -12.21
CA PRO A 127 -9.60 10.85 -11.79
C PRO A 127 -10.09 10.87 -10.34
N VAL A 128 -9.55 11.77 -9.52
CA VAL A 128 -9.90 11.98 -8.12
C VAL A 128 -10.59 13.32 -7.98
N SER A 129 -11.77 13.35 -7.36
CA SER A 129 -12.57 14.58 -7.24
C SER A 129 -12.82 14.98 -5.79
N LYS A 130 -12.84 16.29 -5.53
CA LYS A 130 -13.32 16.90 -4.29
C LYS A 130 -14.28 18.04 -4.61
N THR A 131 -15.24 18.27 -3.73
CA THR A 131 -16.10 19.45 -3.83
C THR A 131 -15.52 20.60 -3.03
N ALA A 132 -15.70 21.82 -3.54
CA ALA A 132 -15.20 23.03 -2.90
C ALA A 132 -16.17 24.19 -3.08
N PRO A 133 -16.30 25.09 -2.09
CA PRO A 133 -17.03 26.33 -2.29
C PRO A 133 -16.35 27.20 -3.35
N CYS A 134 -17.11 28.08 -3.98
CA CYS A 134 -16.57 29.11 -4.88
C CYS A 134 -17.03 30.49 -4.42
N ASP A 135 -16.15 31.18 -3.71
CA ASP A 135 -16.43 32.52 -3.21
C ASP A 135 -16.13 33.57 -4.29
N PRO A 136 -17.08 34.46 -4.65
CA PRO A 136 -16.92 35.45 -5.72
C PRO A 136 -15.68 36.36 -5.63
N ASN A 137 -15.07 36.47 -4.44
CA ASN A 137 -13.91 37.32 -4.17
C ASN A 137 -12.88 36.63 -3.28
N GLY A 138 -12.84 35.30 -3.30
CA GLY A 138 -11.98 34.49 -2.45
C GLY A 138 -11.24 33.42 -3.23
N ASP A 139 -10.07 33.07 -2.74
CA ASP A 139 -9.37 31.85 -3.13
C ASP A 139 -9.81 30.75 -2.17
N THR A 140 -10.47 29.71 -2.69
CA THR A 140 -10.79 28.52 -1.91
C THR A 140 -9.70 27.48 -2.11
N ALA A 141 -9.04 27.06 -1.02
CA ALA A 141 -8.01 26.03 -1.08
C ALA A 141 -8.63 24.62 -1.20
N VAL A 142 -8.09 23.81 -2.10
CA VAL A 142 -8.46 22.40 -2.30
C VAL A 142 -7.18 21.57 -2.35
N GLY A 143 -6.95 20.78 -1.32
CA GLY A 143 -5.80 19.89 -1.20
C GLY A 143 -6.12 18.46 -1.62
N PHE A 144 -5.24 17.86 -2.41
CA PHE A 144 -5.23 16.44 -2.73
C PHE A 144 -3.97 15.82 -2.15
N ASP A 145 -4.16 14.74 -1.40
CA ASP A 145 -3.10 13.86 -0.94
C ASP A 145 -3.28 12.52 -1.64
N ILE A 146 -2.30 12.14 -2.46
CA ILE A 146 -2.38 10.99 -3.35
C ILE A 146 -1.13 10.15 -3.17
N THR A 147 -1.33 8.93 -2.68
CA THR A 147 -0.32 7.88 -2.67
C THR A 147 -0.59 6.92 -3.82
N VAL A 148 0.46 6.52 -4.55
CA VAL A 148 0.36 5.67 -5.74
C VAL A 148 1.10 4.36 -5.50
N ALA A 149 0.46 3.23 -5.82
CA ALA A 149 1.11 1.92 -5.79
C ALA A 149 2.00 1.71 -7.02
N ARG A 150 3.17 1.08 -6.78
CA ARG A 150 4.10 0.65 -7.83
C ARG A 150 4.31 -0.85 -7.79
N ALA A 151 4.34 -1.46 -8.96
CA ALA A 151 4.74 -2.84 -9.13
C ALA A 151 6.21 -2.99 -8.74
N ALA A 152 6.50 -3.97 -7.90
CA ALA A 152 7.87 -4.38 -7.70
C ALA A 152 8.40 -4.97 -9.02
N ASN A 153 9.37 -4.32 -9.67
CA ASN A 153 10.01 -4.80 -10.91
C ASN A 153 10.83 -6.10 -10.75
N GLN A 154 10.70 -6.74 -9.60
CA GLN A 154 11.42 -7.94 -9.22
C GLN A 154 10.37 -8.96 -8.84
N GLY A 155 10.13 -9.96 -9.68
CA GLY A 155 9.21 -11.06 -9.34
C GLY A 155 9.64 -11.67 -8.00
N PHE A 156 8.92 -11.37 -6.92
CA PHE A 156 9.33 -11.69 -5.54
C PHE A 156 10.87 -11.55 -5.26
N PHE A 157 11.50 -10.47 -5.76
CA PHE A 157 12.86 -9.90 -5.46
C PHE A 157 14.12 -10.45 -6.18
N ASP A 158 14.95 -9.54 -6.74
CA ASP A 158 16.43 -9.43 -6.61
C ASP A 158 16.99 -8.09 -7.21
N VAL A 159 18.02 -7.51 -6.57
CA VAL A 159 18.78 -6.23 -6.79
C VAL A 159 18.24 -4.93 -6.15
N ALA A 160 18.97 -4.44 -5.14
CA ALA A 160 18.71 -3.19 -4.41
C ALA A 160 18.93 -1.93 -5.29
N VAL A 161 17.87 -1.11 -5.39
CA VAL A 161 17.97 0.31 -5.74
C VAL A 161 17.27 1.08 -4.61
N SER A 162 17.76 2.27 -4.25
CA SER A 162 17.25 3.01 -3.10
C SER A 162 15.81 3.46 -3.35
N PHE A 163 14.91 3.18 -2.43
CA PHE A 163 13.53 3.65 -2.50
C PHE A 163 13.08 4.10 -1.11
N ASP A 164 12.16 5.06 -1.04
CA ASP A 164 11.35 5.52 0.11
C ASP A 164 9.87 5.12 -0.12
N ASP A 165 9.62 4.21 -1.08
CA ASP A 165 8.30 3.72 -1.52
C ASP A 165 7.83 2.51 -0.69
N VAL A 166 6.51 2.29 -0.64
CA VAL A 166 5.92 1.03 -0.18
C VAL A 166 5.69 0.11 -1.38
N PHE A 167 6.46 -0.97 -1.48
CA PHE A 167 6.26 -2.01 -2.50
C PHE A 167 5.55 -3.19 -1.90
N CYS A 168 4.50 -3.64 -2.56
CA CYS A 168 3.73 -4.79 -2.13
C CYS A 168 3.69 -5.87 -3.22
N SER A 169 3.60 -7.10 -2.76
CA SER A 169 3.30 -8.26 -3.58
C SER A 169 2.23 -9.07 -2.88
N ALA A 170 1.25 -9.56 -3.64
CA ALA A 170 0.20 -10.42 -3.14
C ALA A 170 -0.17 -11.51 -4.14
N LYS A 171 -0.71 -12.60 -3.62
CA LYS A 171 -1.30 -13.67 -4.42
C LYS A 171 -2.27 -14.51 -3.60
N LEU A 172 -3.16 -15.21 -4.29
CA LEU A 172 -3.92 -16.33 -3.75
C LEU A 172 -3.58 -17.59 -4.53
N ASP A 173 -3.06 -18.62 -3.86
CA ASP A 173 -2.73 -19.90 -4.49
C ASP A 173 -3.54 -21.07 -3.90
N CYS A 174 -3.99 -21.98 -4.76
CA CYS A 174 -4.48 -23.29 -4.36
C CYS A 174 -3.33 -24.32 -4.35
N VAL A 175 -2.99 -24.82 -3.16
CA VAL A 175 -1.90 -25.78 -2.93
C VAL A 175 -2.47 -27.11 -2.43
N PRO A 176 -2.22 -28.25 -3.11
CA PRO A 176 -2.90 -29.51 -2.82
C PRO A 176 -2.46 -30.21 -1.52
N GLU A 177 -1.28 -29.92 -0.99
CA GLU A 177 -0.72 -30.66 0.16
C GLU A 177 0.00 -29.71 1.13
N LEU A 178 -0.73 -28.77 1.75
CA LEU A 178 -0.14 -27.83 2.72
C LEU A 178 -0.57 -28.12 4.16
N LEU A 179 -1.78 -27.76 4.59
CA LEU A 179 -2.22 -27.97 5.97
C LEU A 179 -2.61 -29.42 6.23
N PHE A 180 -2.52 -29.85 7.49
CA PHE A 180 -2.88 -31.20 7.90
C PHE A 180 -4.40 -31.33 8.09
N ASN A 181 -5.00 -32.27 7.36
CA ASN A 181 -6.34 -32.81 7.57
C ASN A 181 -6.22 -34.19 8.22
N GLY A 182 -6.34 -34.24 9.55
CA GLY A 182 -6.03 -35.45 10.32
C GLY A 182 -4.55 -35.83 10.22
N ALA A 183 -4.24 -36.98 9.60
CA ALA A 183 -2.88 -37.50 9.46
C ALA A 183 -2.21 -37.18 8.10
N ALA A 184 -2.98 -36.67 7.13
CA ALA A 184 -2.50 -36.33 5.79
C ALA A 184 -2.48 -34.81 5.60
N ARG A 185 -1.70 -34.34 4.63
CA ARG A 185 -1.82 -32.97 4.13
C ARG A 185 -2.88 -32.91 3.03
N ASP A 186 -3.55 -31.78 2.92
CA ASP A 186 -4.67 -31.62 2.00
C ASP A 186 -4.71 -30.20 1.40
N THR A 187 -5.71 -29.98 0.55
CA THR A 187 -5.88 -28.77 -0.24
C THR A 187 -5.98 -27.56 0.67
N THR A 188 -5.23 -26.52 0.32
CA THR A 188 -5.09 -25.31 1.11
C THR A 188 -5.03 -24.10 0.19
N LEU A 189 -5.85 -23.10 0.51
CA LEU A 189 -5.80 -21.78 -0.10
C LEU A 189 -4.76 -20.95 0.66
N VAL A 190 -3.84 -20.30 -0.03
CA VAL A 190 -2.80 -19.46 0.58
C VAL A 190 -2.96 -18.04 0.08
N LEU A 191 -3.47 -17.16 0.94
CA LEU A 191 -3.36 -15.71 0.76
C LEU A 191 -1.98 -15.31 1.24
N ALA A 192 -1.13 -14.89 0.31
CA ALA A 192 0.19 -14.38 0.60
C ALA A 192 0.25 -12.89 0.36
N PHE A 193 0.81 -12.16 1.31
CA PHE A 193 0.98 -10.72 1.23
C PHE A 193 2.33 -10.34 1.82
N ALA A 194 3.11 -9.53 1.11
CA ALA A 194 4.37 -9.02 1.61
C ALA A 194 4.60 -7.61 1.11
N CYS A 195 5.10 -6.73 1.98
CA CYS A 195 5.53 -5.40 1.59
C CYS A 195 6.83 -5.00 2.26
N ALA A 196 7.49 -4.03 1.65
CA ALA A 196 8.60 -3.29 2.23
C ALA A 196 8.38 -1.80 1.92
N SER A 197 8.44 -0.97 2.96
CA SER A 197 8.78 0.44 2.82
C SER A 197 10.25 0.56 2.43
N GLY A 198 10.61 1.77 2.00
CA GLY A 198 11.94 2.10 1.57
C GLY A 198 13.11 1.82 2.52
N GLU A 199 14.33 2.01 2.02
CA GLU A 199 15.57 1.80 2.78
C GLU A 199 15.61 2.66 4.04
N GLY A 200 15.85 2.03 5.19
CA GLY A 200 15.87 2.72 6.49
C GLY A 200 14.49 3.19 6.98
N THR A 201 13.41 2.87 6.27
CA THR A 201 12.04 3.23 6.63
C THR A 201 11.31 2.04 7.23
N ALA A 202 10.55 2.28 8.30
CA ALA A 202 9.74 1.25 8.93
C ALA A 202 8.61 0.78 8.01
N THR A 203 8.17 -0.47 8.17
CA THR A 203 7.03 -1.02 7.42
C THR A 203 5.97 -1.50 8.38
N THR A 204 4.72 -1.17 8.09
CA THR A 204 3.55 -1.69 8.78
C THR A 204 2.59 -2.30 7.76
N LEU A 205 2.23 -3.56 7.95
CA LEU A 205 1.22 -4.24 7.16
C LEU A 205 -0.16 -4.07 7.82
N HIS A 206 -1.19 -3.85 7.02
CA HIS A 206 -2.58 -3.74 7.47
C HIS A 206 -3.44 -4.78 6.76
N MET A 207 -4.37 -5.41 7.49
CA MET A 207 -5.23 -6.46 6.96
C MET A 207 -6.61 -6.38 7.58
N ALA A 208 -7.64 -6.41 6.73
CA ALA A 208 -8.99 -6.77 7.14
C ALA A 208 -9.09 -8.29 7.26
N ALA A 209 -9.90 -8.80 8.18
CA ALA A 209 -10.09 -10.24 8.38
C ALA A 209 -10.45 -10.95 7.06
N PRO A 210 -9.59 -11.86 6.55
CA PRO A 210 -9.89 -12.63 5.35
C PRO A 210 -11.15 -13.48 5.54
N LYS A 211 -11.93 -13.66 4.48
CA LYS A 211 -13.18 -14.42 4.53
C LYS A 211 -13.24 -15.47 3.45
N LEU A 212 -13.88 -16.60 3.78
CA LEU A 212 -14.39 -17.56 2.80
C LEU A 212 -15.91 -17.54 2.91
N THR A 213 -16.59 -17.17 1.83
CA THR A 213 -18.06 -17.11 1.79
C THR A 213 -18.57 -18.06 0.72
N CYS A 214 -19.56 -18.88 1.08
CA CYS A 214 -20.17 -19.86 0.19
C CYS A 214 -21.68 -19.61 0.02
N SER A 215 -22.22 -19.98 -1.14
CA SER A 215 -23.63 -19.77 -1.50
C SER A 215 -24.62 -20.62 -0.70
N ASP A 216 -24.14 -21.62 0.05
CA ASP A 216 -24.92 -22.44 0.97
C ASP A 216 -25.11 -21.80 2.35
N GLY A 217 -24.55 -20.61 2.56
CA GLY A 217 -24.58 -19.86 3.81
C GLY A 217 -23.38 -20.14 4.72
N THR A 218 -22.43 -20.98 4.32
CA THR A 218 -21.18 -21.17 5.05
C THR A 218 -20.33 -19.90 4.95
N GLU A 219 -19.88 -19.39 6.09
CA GLU A 219 -18.94 -18.28 6.20
C GLU A 219 -17.83 -18.65 7.17
N LEU A 220 -16.59 -18.35 6.79
CA LEU A 220 -15.43 -18.30 7.68
C LEU A 220 -14.91 -16.86 7.68
N VAL A 221 -14.65 -16.31 8.85
CA VAL A 221 -13.90 -15.07 9.03
C VAL A 221 -12.64 -15.43 9.80
N VAL A 222 -11.49 -15.29 9.15
CA VAL A 222 -10.19 -15.60 9.77
C VAL A 222 -9.77 -14.41 10.62
N ASP A 223 -9.60 -14.62 11.92
CA ASP A 223 -9.01 -13.60 12.79
C ASP A 223 -7.50 -13.47 12.48
N PRO A 224 -7.08 -12.34 11.87
CA PRO A 224 -5.69 -12.19 11.45
C PRO A 224 -4.75 -12.04 12.67
N THR A 225 -5.29 -11.73 13.86
CA THR A 225 -4.50 -11.58 15.08
C THR A 225 -3.96 -12.90 15.62
N LEU A 226 -4.66 -14.01 15.33
CA LEU A 226 -4.28 -15.34 15.78
C LEU A 226 -3.04 -15.87 15.06
N GLY A 227 -2.30 -16.77 15.72
CA GLY A 227 -1.04 -17.32 15.26
C GLY A 227 0.18 -16.69 15.96
N PRO A 228 1.41 -16.96 15.47
CA PRO A 228 1.71 -17.71 14.24
C PRO A 228 1.36 -19.20 14.33
N GLY A 229 1.19 -19.86 13.20
CA GLY A 229 0.89 -21.29 13.10
C GLY A 229 -0.62 -21.57 13.00
N ASN A 230 -0.99 -22.81 13.31
CA ASN A 230 -2.37 -23.28 13.20
C ASN A 230 -3.24 -22.64 14.29
N THR A 231 -4.35 -22.03 13.89
CA THR A 231 -5.25 -21.27 14.78
C THR A 231 -6.52 -22.05 15.14
N GLY A 232 -6.78 -23.18 14.49
CA GLY A 232 -7.78 -24.15 14.95
C GLY A 232 -9.22 -23.88 14.52
N GLU A 233 -9.45 -23.14 13.45
CA GLU A 233 -10.80 -22.88 12.93
C GLU A 233 -11.25 -23.98 11.97
N SER A 234 -12.42 -24.58 12.23
CA SER A 234 -13.06 -25.54 11.34
C SER A 234 -14.55 -25.24 11.21
N ASN A 235 -15.06 -25.24 9.98
CA ASN A 235 -16.51 -25.22 9.69
C ASN A 235 -16.86 -26.40 8.75
N ALA A 236 -18.02 -26.36 8.11
CA ALA A 236 -18.45 -27.45 7.23
C ALA A 236 -17.51 -27.71 6.03
N HIS A 237 -16.73 -26.71 5.61
CA HIS A 237 -15.87 -26.76 4.42
C HIS A 237 -14.38 -26.55 4.71
N VAL A 238 -14.05 -26.09 5.92
CA VAL A 238 -12.68 -25.76 6.33
C VAL A 238 -12.27 -26.70 7.46
N TYR A 239 -11.14 -27.39 7.28
CA TYR A 239 -10.60 -28.30 8.29
C TYR A 239 -9.53 -27.65 9.18
N GLN A 240 -8.90 -26.57 8.72
CA GLN A 240 -7.85 -25.87 9.46
C GLN A 240 -7.65 -24.45 8.91
N VAL A 241 -7.23 -23.54 9.79
CA VAL A 241 -6.64 -22.25 9.42
C VAL A 241 -5.28 -22.11 10.06
N ALA A 242 -4.34 -21.47 9.36
CA ALA A 242 -3.06 -21.09 9.90
C ALA A 242 -2.64 -19.71 9.41
N SER A 243 -2.04 -18.91 10.30
CA SER A 243 -1.52 -17.59 9.98
C SER A 243 -0.03 -17.56 10.24
N TYR A 244 0.75 -17.09 9.27
CA TYR A 244 2.20 -16.96 9.37
C TYR A 244 2.59 -15.54 9.05
N ARG A 245 3.46 -14.99 9.86
CA ARG A 245 3.88 -13.61 9.72
C ARG A 245 5.30 -13.45 10.21
N GLY A 246 6.04 -12.57 9.57
CA GLY A 246 7.45 -12.46 9.82
C GLY A 246 8.07 -11.30 9.07
N ARG A 247 9.32 -11.05 9.43
CA ARG A 247 10.23 -10.15 8.73
C ARG A 247 11.20 -10.99 7.92
N GLU A 248 11.43 -10.64 6.67
CA GLU A 248 12.49 -11.23 5.86
C GLU A 248 13.77 -10.41 6.02
N ALA A 249 14.90 -11.11 6.12
CA ALA A 249 16.19 -10.47 6.35
C ALA A 249 16.76 -9.92 5.03
N PHE A 250 16.47 -8.66 4.74
CA PHE A 250 17.11 -7.90 3.67
C PHE A 250 17.96 -6.77 4.26
N SER A 251 19.17 -6.59 3.74
CA SER A 251 20.01 -5.47 4.16
C SER A 251 19.37 -4.14 3.73
N GLY A 252 19.23 -3.20 4.66
CA GLY A 252 18.66 -1.87 4.41
C GLY A 252 17.13 -1.81 4.34
N LEU A 253 16.44 -2.92 4.05
CA LEU A 253 14.97 -2.94 3.87
C LEU A 253 14.25 -3.63 5.03
N GLU A 254 13.11 -3.08 5.42
CA GLU A 254 12.22 -3.66 6.41
C GLU A 254 11.07 -4.41 5.70
N LYS A 255 11.38 -5.57 5.11
CA LYS A 255 10.38 -6.40 4.42
C LYS A 255 9.64 -7.31 5.41
N CYS A 256 8.30 -7.29 5.37
CA CYS A 256 7.48 -8.27 6.06
C CYS A 256 6.55 -9.02 5.15
N TYR A 257 6.10 -10.17 5.65
CA TYR A 257 5.03 -10.94 5.07
C TYR A 257 3.95 -11.27 6.10
N TRP A 258 2.75 -11.47 5.57
CA TRP A 258 1.58 -11.97 6.26
C TRP A 258 0.87 -12.96 5.34
N ASN A 259 0.92 -14.23 5.72
CA ASN A 259 0.36 -15.33 4.96
C ASN A 259 -0.76 -15.99 5.76
N THR A 260 -1.91 -16.13 5.14
CA THR A 260 -3.07 -16.83 5.71
C THR A 260 -3.34 -18.07 4.87
N ALA A 261 -3.31 -19.23 5.51
CA ALA A 261 -3.58 -20.53 4.91
C ALA A 261 -4.93 -21.07 5.40
N ILE A 262 -5.83 -21.40 4.47
CA ILE A 262 -7.17 -21.92 4.74
C ILE A 262 -7.26 -23.32 4.13
N GLY A 263 -7.27 -24.34 4.98
CA GLY A 263 -7.37 -25.74 4.58
C GLY A 263 -8.82 -26.09 4.26
N VAL A 264 -9.11 -26.41 2.99
CA VAL A 264 -10.48 -26.69 2.51
C VAL A 264 -10.68 -28.18 2.26
N ASP A 265 -11.78 -28.73 2.77
CA ASP A 265 -12.16 -30.13 2.53
C ASP A 265 -12.95 -30.21 1.23
N ALA A 266 -12.26 -30.54 0.14
CA ALA A 266 -12.85 -30.64 -1.18
C ALA A 266 -14.05 -31.60 -1.25
N THR A 267 -14.07 -32.64 -0.42
CA THR A 267 -15.13 -33.66 -0.45
C THR A 267 -16.47 -33.10 0.03
N THR A 268 -16.45 -32.08 0.89
CA THR A 268 -17.65 -31.44 1.44
C THR A 268 -18.37 -30.56 0.42
N PHE A 269 -17.69 -30.10 -0.64
CA PHE A 269 -18.31 -29.35 -1.73
C PHE A 269 -19.03 -30.24 -2.75
N THR A 270 -18.73 -31.55 -2.76
CA THR A 270 -19.26 -32.50 -3.77
C THR A 270 -20.61 -33.13 -3.39
N ALA A 271 -20.96 -33.11 -2.10
CA ALA A 271 -22.19 -33.69 -1.60
C ALA A 271 -23.32 -32.64 -1.66
N ASN A 272 -24.02 -32.55 -2.80
CA ASN A 272 -24.88 -31.42 -3.22
C ASN A 272 -23.99 -30.22 -3.65
N SER A 273 -24.30 -29.23 -4.51
CA SER A 273 -25.51 -28.40 -4.56
C SER A 273 -25.28 -27.17 -5.48
N GLY A 274 -24.42 -27.21 -6.51
CA GLY A 274 -24.09 -25.98 -7.25
C GLY A 274 -23.49 -24.90 -6.36
N VAL A 275 -22.77 -25.31 -5.30
CA VAL A 275 -22.16 -24.40 -4.33
C VAL A 275 -21.07 -23.61 -5.03
N THR A 276 -21.06 -22.31 -4.79
CA THR A 276 -20.00 -21.39 -5.20
C THR A 276 -19.41 -20.76 -3.95
N CYS A 277 -18.10 -20.64 -3.90
CA CYS A 277 -17.40 -19.98 -2.80
C CYS A 277 -16.35 -19.02 -3.33
N SER A 278 -16.18 -17.88 -2.65
CA SER A 278 -15.08 -16.95 -2.89
C SER A 278 -14.29 -16.66 -1.63
N VAL A 279 -13.00 -16.40 -1.81
CA VAL A 279 -12.15 -15.81 -0.78
C VAL A 279 -12.09 -14.33 -1.01
N THR A 280 -12.39 -13.55 0.04
CA THR A 280 -12.23 -12.09 0.03
C THR A 280 -11.26 -11.63 1.11
N ALA A 281 -10.43 -10.63 0.79
CA ALA A 281 -9.55 -9.98 1.75
C ALA A 281 -9.17 -8.59 1.26
N LYS A 282 -8.86 -7.69 2.19
CA LYS A 282 -8.21 -6.40 1.90
C LYS A 282 -6.93 -6.30 2.69
N VAL A 283 -5.86 -5.87 2.03
CA VAL A 283 -4.56 -5.65 2.66
C VAL A 283 -3.92 -4.36 2.15
N SER A 284 -3.13 -3.70 2.98
CA SER A 284 -2.37 -2.51 2.60
C SER A 284 -1.10 -2.42 3.44
N ALA A 285 -0.26 -1.44 3.17
CA ALA A 285 0.92 -1.17 3.96
C ALA A 285 1.18 0.34 4.05
N SER A 286 1.95 0.72 5.06
CA SER A 286 2.36 2.10 5.32
C SER A 286 3.65 2.12 6.14
N VAL A 287 4.20 3.31 6.36
CA VAL A 287 5.40 3.49 7.21
C VAL A 287 5.14 3.32 8.71
N GLY A 288 3.87 3.33 9.13
CA GLY A 288 3.47 3.27 10.54
C GLY A 288 2.01 2.86 10.72
N ALA A 289 1.64 2.42 11.93
CA ALA A 289 0.28 2.01 12.23
C ALA A 289 -0.75 3.13 12.02
N TRP A 290 -1.99 2.77 11.68
CA TRP A 290 -3.11 3.69 11.60
C TRP A 290 -3.87 3.70 12.91
N ASP A 291 -4.17 4.88 13.42
CA ASP A 291 -4.75 5.06 14.75
C ASP A 291 -6.17 4.49 14.88
N ASP A 292 -6.94 4.48 13.78
CA ASP A 292 -8.33 4.04 13.76
C ASP A 292 -8.57 2.80 12.88
N GLY A 293 -7.50 2.15 12.41
CA GLY A 293 -7.59 0.96 11.58
C GLY A 293 -8.10 1.22 10.18
N GLN A 294 -8.13 2.48 9.74
CA GLN A 294 -8.59 2.84 8.41
C GLN A 294 -7.47 3.51 7.60
N THR A 295 -7.57 3.42 6.27
CA THR A 295 -6.68 4.19 5.38
C THR A 295 -6.70 5.69 5.73
N PRO A 296 -5.65 6.47 5.46
CA PRO A 296 -5.55 7.85 5.93
C PRO A 296 -6.75 8.74 5.51
N GLU A 297 -7.26 9.55 6.44
CA GLU A 297 -8.38 10.45 6.19
C GLU A 297 -8.04 11.50 5.12
N GLY A 298 -8.95 11.72 4.16
CA GLY A 298 -8.81 12.76 3.15
C GLY A 298 -7.79 12.47 2.05
N ALA A 299 -7.16 11.29 2.07
CA ALA A 299 -6.16 10.85 1.11
C ALA A 299 -6.71 9.80 0.14
N VAL A 300 -6.09 9.72 -1.04
CA VAL A 300 -6.21 8.56 -1.93
C VAL A 300 -5.11 7.58 -1.53
N TRP A 301 -5.49 6.35 -1.17
CA TRP A 301 -4.54 5.38 -0.61
C TRP A 301 -4.68 3.99 -1.24
N PRO A 302 -3.58 3.35 -1.67
CA PRO A 302 -3.64 2.04 -2.30
C PRO A 302 -3.92 0.94 -1.29
N PHE A 303 -4.73 -0.03 -1.70
CA PHE A 303 -4.88 -1.31 -1.04
C PHE A 303 -4.95 -2.42 -2.09
N ILE A 304 -4.74 -3.66 -1.67
CA ILE A 304 -4.94 -4.84 -2.50
C ILE A 304 -6.26 -5.46 -2.09
N ASP A 305 -7.18 -5.52 -3.04
CA ASP A 305 -8.44 -6.24 -2.95
C ASP A 305 -8.25 -7.66 -3.49
N VAL A 306 -8.71 -8.63 -2.71
CA VAL A 306 -8.78 -10.03 -3.10
C VAL A 306 -10.24 -10.40 -3.16
N ASP A 307 -10.70 -10.84 -4.32
CA ASP A 307 -12.00 -11.48 -4.54
C ASP A 307 -11.82 -12.58 -5.58
N VAL A 308 -11.59 -13.80 -5.08
CA VAL A 308 -11.26 -14.94 -5.94
C VAL A 308 -12.29 -16.04 -5.76
N PRO A 309 -12.96 -16.50 -6.85
CA PRO A 309 -13.77 -17.70 -6.80
C PRO A 309 -12.86 -18.92 -6.59
N VAL A 310 -13.11 -19.66 -5.51
CA VAL A 310 -12.31 -20.85 -5.16
C VAL A 310 -13.08 -22.14 -5.39
N VAL A 311 -14.41 -22.08 -5.36
CA VAL A 311 -15.31 -23.19 -5.70
C VAL A 311 -16.36 -22.70 -6.68
N ALA A 312 -16.61 -23.46 -7.74
CA ALA A 312 -17.73 -23.27 -8.65
C ALA A 312 -18.40 -24.61 -8.95
N ASP A 313 -19.74 -24.62 -8.92
CA ASP A 313 -20.55 -25.82 -9.14
C ASP A 313 -20.14 -27.03 -8.27
N GLY A 314 -19.70 -26.76 -7.03
CA GLY A 314 -19.24 -27.78 -6.07
C GLY A 314 -17.84 -28.34 -6.36
N ALA A 315 -17.11 -27.78 -7.32
CA ALA A 315 -15.74 -28.15 -7.64
C ALA A 315 -14.77 -27.01 -7.32
N LEU A 316 -13.57 -27.34 -6.82
CA LEU A 316 -12.49 -26.36 -6.69
C LEU A 316 -12.10 -25.84 -8.07
N VAL A 317 -12.07 -24.52 -8.22
CA VAL A 317 -11.69 -23.83 -9.47
C VAL A 317 -10.50 -22.89 -9.31
N CYS A 318 -10.03 -22.66 -8.09
CA CYS A 318 -8.90 -21.78 -7.84
C CYS A 318 -7.58 -22.39 -8.30
N ALA A 319 -6.72 -21.52 -8.84
CA ALA A 319 -5.41 -21.84 -9.37
C ALA A 319 -4.36 -20.95 -8.69
N SER A 320 -3.48 -20.31 -9.47
CA SER A 320 -2.58 -19.27 -8.99
C SER A 320 -3.08 -17.91 -9.47
N HIS A 321 -3.29 -17.01 -8.51
CA HIS A 321 -3.88 -15.69 -8.73
C HIS A 321 -2.87 -14.63 -8.30
N ALA A 322 -2.14 -14.09 -9.26
CA ALA A 322 -1.10 -13.08 -9.01
C ALA A 322 -1.68 -11.65 -9.02
N LEU A 323 -1.11 -10.77 -8.20
CA LEU A 323 -1.48 -9.36 -8.13
C LEU A 323 -1.46 -8.69 -9.51
N ASP A 324 -2.56 -8.01 -9.82
CA ASP A 324 -2.83 -7.22 -11.02
C ASP A 324 -2.66 -7.97 -12.36
N VAL A 325 -2.83 -9.29 -12.35
CA VAL A 325 -3.04 -10.07 -13.58
C VAL A 325 -4.52 -10.06 -13.92
N ASP A 326 -4.86 -9.77 -15.17
CA ASP A 326 -6.25 -9.73 -15.65
C ASP A 326 -7.00 -11.03 -15.30
N GLY A 327 -8.14 -10.88 -14.62
CA GLY A 327 -8.98 -12.01 -14.20
C GLY A 327 -8.44 -12.82 -13.02
N SER A 328 -7.34 -12.39 -12.38
CA SER A 328 -6.82 -13.05 -11.18
C SER A 328 -7.74 -12.88 -9.97
N GLY A 329 -8.47 -11.78 -9.86
CA GLY A 329 -9.20 -11.43 -8.63
C GLY A 329 -8.29 -10.99 -7.48
N VAL A 330 -7.02 -10.71 -7.74
CA VAL A 330 -6.10 -10.05 -6.80
C VAL A 330 -5.65 -8.75 -7.46
N ALA A 331 -6.15 -7.62 -6.99
CA ALA A 331 -5.98 -6.35 -7.68
C ALA A 331 -5.65 -5.22 -6.72
N THR A 332 -4.83 -4.29 -7.18
CA THR A 332 -4.63 -2.99 -6.54
C THR A 332 -5.85 -2.12 -6.81
N ASP A 333 -6.43 -1.57 -5.75
CA ASP A 333 -7.50 -0.59 -5.77
C ASP A 333 -7.17 0.58 -4.82
N TYR A 334 -8.01 1.60 -4.78
CA TYR A 334 -7.76 2.85 -4.07
C TYR A 334 -8.91 3.26 -3.17
N ALA A 335 -8.60 3.47 -1.88
CA ALA A 335 -9.48 4.19 -0.99
C ALA A 335 -9.55 5.64 -1.46
N LEU A 336 -10.76 6.21 -1.46
CA LEU A 336 -10.98 7.60 -1.86
C LEU A 336 -11.05 8.50 -0.63
N PRO A 337 -10.83 9.83 -0.76
CA PRO A 337 -10.82 10.75 0.37
C PRO A 337 -12.08 10.69 1.25
N ASP A 338 -13.24 10.44 0.63
CA ASP A 338 -14.55 10.36 1.30
C ASP A 338 -15.04 8.91 1.49
N ALA A 339 -14.25 7.91 1.09
CA ALA A 339 -14.56 6.48 1.19
C ALA A 339 -13.30 5.72 1.61
N ARG A 340 -12.95 5.87 2.89
CA ARG A 340 -11.82 5.18 3.53
C ARG A 340 -12.07 3.69 3.63
N GLU A 341 -11.00 2.91 3.64
CA GLU A 341 -11.06 1.46 3.75
C GLU A 341 -10.69 1.01 5.16
N THR A 342 -11.45 0.06 5.68
CA THR A 342 -11.27 -0.51 7.02
C THR A 342 -10.36 -1.73 6.97
N LEU A 343 -9.22 -1.64 7.65
CA LEU A 343 -8.13 -2.61 7.75
C LEU A 343 -7.66 -2.66 9.21
N ASP A 344 -8.56 -3.09 10.10
CA ASP A 344 -8.49 -2.88 11.56
C ASP A 344 -7.30 -3.53 12.28
N VAL A 345 -6.51 -4.34 11.58
CA VAL A 345 -5.38 -5.05 12.16
C VAL A 345 -4.09 -4.65 11.48
N GLY A 346 -3.20 -4.05 12.26
CA GLY A 346 -1.87 -3.63 11.85
C GLY A 346 -0.78 -4.53 12.43
N MET A 347 0.31 -4.69 11.68
CA MET A 347 1.51 -5.41 12.11
C MET A 347 2.76 -4.63 11.70
N SER A 348 3.45 -4.07 12.68
CA SER A 348 4.74 -3.39 12.45
C SER A 348 5.88 -4.40 12.33
N CYS A 349 6.73 -4.19 11.32
CA CYS A 349 7.86 -5.04 11.02
C CYS A 349 9.02 -4.94 12.03
N GLY A 350 9.28 -3.73 12.55
CA GLY A 350 10.22 -3.54 13.65
C GLY A 350 9.83 -4.25 14.95
N GLY A 351 8.56 -4.66 15.09
CA GLY A 351 8.07 -5.48 16.20
C GLY A 351 8.48 -6.95 16.13
N CYS A 352 9.18 -7.38 15.07
CA CYS A 352 9.53 -8.78 14.82
C CYS A 352 10.95 -9.17 15.31
N ASP A 353 11.70 -8.25 15.91
CA ASP A 353 13.07 -8.54 16.35
C ASP A 353 13.09 -9.51 17.56
N GLY A 354 13.43 -10.78 17.29
CA GLY A 354 13.59 -11.83 18.32
C GLY A 354 12.39 -12.76 18.51
N GLY A 355 11.37 -12.71 17.65
CA GLY A 355 10.20 -13.59 17.72
C GLY A 355 9.18 -13.36 16.59
N PRO A 356 8.06 -14.11 16.56
CA PRO A 356 7.01 -13.87 15.59
C PRO A 356 6.37 -12.50 15.79
N CYS A 357 6.12 -11.78 14.70
CA CYS A 357 5.50 -10.46 14.73
C CYS A 357 4.14 -10.54 15.46
N ALA A 358 3.82 -9.59 16.34
CA ALA A 358 2.53 -9.53 17.00
C ALA A 358 1.65 -8.48 16.29
N PRO A 359 0.55 -8.87 15.63
CA PRO A 359 -0.42 -7.93 15.11
C PRO A 359 -1.22 -7.34 16.27
N ALA A 360 -1.69 -6.11 16.08
CA ALA A 360 -2.53 -5.41 17.03
C ALA A 360 -3.77 -4.86 16.32
N VAL A 361 -4.90 -4.92 17.01
CA VAL A 361 -6.13 -4.24 16.56
C VAL A 361 -5.98 -2.76 16.88
N ALA A 362 -6.33 -1.88 15.93
CA ALA A 362 -6.19 -0.43 16.08
C ALA A 362 -6.96 0.14 17.30
N THR A 363 -7.95 -0.58 17.84
CA THR A 363 -8.75 -0.18 19.00
C THR A 363 -8.07 -0.39 20.37
N GLY A 364 -6.78 -0.75 20.41
CA GLY A 364 -5.97 -0.77 21.64
C GLY A 364 -6.23 -1.97 22.57
N ALA A 365 -6.85 -3.04 22.08
CA ALA A 365 -6.98 -4.28 22.85
C ALA A 365 -5.61 -5.01 22.90
N PRO A 366 -5.09 -5.35 24.10
CA PRO A 366 -3.87 -6.13 24.21
C PRO A 366 -4.10 -7.54 23.67
N VAL A 367 -3.45 -7.87 22.56
CA VAL A 367 -3.41 -9.23 22.00
C VAL A 367 -2.34 -10.01 22.77
N THR A 368 -2.70 -11.11 23.41
CA THR A 368 -1.74 -11.99 24.08
C THR A 368 -1.08 -12.92 23.06
N PRO A 369 0.26 -12.91 22.89
CA PRO A 369 0.92 -13.82 21.96
C PRO A 369 0.83 -15.27 22.48
N PHE A 370 0.19 -16.14 21.71
CA PHE A 370 0.37 -17.59 21.84
C PHE A 370 1.54 -17.99 20.95
N ALA A 371 2.68 -18.28 21.58
CA ALA A 371 3.79 -18.93 20.90
C ALA A 371 3.53 -20.44 20.85
N THR A 372 3.18 -20.96 19.69
CA THR A 372 3.44 -22.35 19.34
C THR A 372 4.45 -22.36 18.20
N GLU A 373 5.47 -23.21 18.32
CA GLU A 373 6.47 -23.41 17.27
C GLU A 373 5.74 -23.89 15.99
N GLY A 374 5.65 -23.01 14.99
CA GLY A 374 5.07 -23.30 13.69
C GLY A 374 6.08 -22.96 12.62
N ALA A 375 6.39 -23.93 11.75
CA ALA A 375 7.26 -23.73 10.61
C ALA A 375 6.71 -22.58 9.74
N GLY A 376 7.51 -21.53 9.52
CA GLY A 376 7.17 -20.50 8.55
C GLY A 376 7.23 -21.06 7.13
N TRP A 377 6.70 -20.33 6.16
CA TRP A 377 6.72 -20.71 4.75
C TRP A 377 7.28 -19.57 3.92
N SER A 378 8.09 -19.91 2.92
CA SER A 378 8.79 -18.99 2.04
C SER A 378 8.71 -19.52 0.61
N TRP A 379 8.88 -18.67 -0.39
CA TRP A 379 8.98 -19.04 -1.80
C TRP A 379 9.64 -17.90 -2.56
N GLY A 380 9.97 -18.11 -3.84
CA GLY A 380 10.70 -17.15 -4.66
C GLY A 380 12.11 -17.63 -4.95
N ALA A 381 13.05 -16.69 -5.09
CA ALA A 381 14.45 -17.02 -5.33
C ALA A 381 15.06 -17.73 -4.11
N ASP A 382 15.78 -18.82 -4.34
CA ASP A 382 16.42 -19.62 -3.27
C ASP A 382 17.95 -19.60 -3.39
N GLU A 383 18.49 -18.61 -4.09
CA GLU A 383 19.93 -18.45 -4.21
C GLU A 383 20.55 -18.28 -2.82
N GLY A 384 21.48 -19.18 -2.46
CA GLY A 384 22.10 -19.20 -1.13
C GLY A 384 21.23 -19.75 0.00
N GLY A 385 20.06 -20.35 -0.29
CA GLY A 385 19.16 -20.92 0.72
C GLY A 385 18.36 -19.85 1.48
N ALA A 386 18.12 -18.70 0.84
CA ALA A 386 17.41 -17.55 1.41
C ALA A 386 15.98 -17.90 1.89
N LEU A 387 15.41 -18.98 1.37
CA LEU A 387 14.10 -19.46 1.78
C LEU A 387 14.13 -20.22 3.11
N GLY A 388 15.29 -20.58 3.67
CA GLY A 388 15.38 -21.31 4.95
C GLY A 388 14.72 -22.69 4.91
N ASN A 389 14.51 -23.25 3.73
CA ASN A 389 13.89 -24.55 3.45
C ASN A 389 14.89 -25.72 3.51
N GLY A 390 16.17 -25.44 3.75
CA GLY A 390 17.23 -26.41 3.97
C GLY A 390 18.54 -25.95 3.33
N PRO A 391 19.71 -26.25 3.91
CA PRO A 391 21.01 -25.73 3.42
C PRO A 391 21.45 -26.31 2.07
N ALA A 392 20.71 -27.27 1.51
CA ALA A 392 20.98 -27.91 0.22
C ALA A 392 19.96 -27.52 -0.86
N GLU A 393 18.87 -26.86 -0.48
CA GLU A 393 17.86 -26.37 -1.41
C GLU A 393 18.27 -24.96 -1.82
N THR A 394 18.58 -24.81 -3.12
CA THR A 394 18.98 -23.52 -3.72
C THR A 394 18.22 -23.22 -5.00
N THR A 395 17.19 -24.02 -5.26
CA THR A 395 16.36 -23.88 -6.45
C THR A 395 15.17 -23.02 -6.12
N ASN A 396 14.94 -21.98 -6.93
CA ASN A 396 13.79 -21.09 -6.81
C ASN A 396 12.49 -21.89 -6.66
N LYS A 397 11.68 -21.48 -5.69
CA LYS A 397 10.43 -22.15 -5.35
C LYS A 397 9.29 -21.32 -5.88
N LEU A 398 8.60 -21.85 -6.89
CA LEU A 398 7.41 -21.21 -7.46
C LEU A 398 6.16 -21.44 -6.59
N THR A 399 6.24 -22.37 -5.64
CA THR A 399 5.20 -22.67 -4.64
C THR A 399 5.78 -22.56 -3.22
N PRO A 400 4.96 -22.22 -2.21
CA PRO A 400 5.39 -22.17 -0.81
C PRO A 400 6.14 -23.42 -0.35
N VAL A 401 7.29 -23.24 0.30
CA VAL A 401 8.09 -24.29 0.94
C VAL A 401 8.22 -24.02 2.43
N ALA A 402 8.29 -25.08 3.23
CA ALA A 402 8.44 -24.95 4.67
C ALA A 402 9.85 -24.44 4.99
N ILE A 403 9.96 -23.48 5.90
CA ILE A 403 11.20 -23.10 6.56
C ILE A 403 11.55 -24.23 7.53
N THR A 404 12.61 -24.97 7.23
CA THR A 404 13.05 -26.15 7.99
C THR A 404 14.29 -25.88 8.83
N THR A 405 15.01 -24.78 8.60
CA THR A 405 16.21 -24.41 9.38
C THR A 405 15.87 -23.44 10.51
N ALA A 406 16.00 -23.90 11.76
CA ALA A 406 16.01 -23.05 12.94
C ALA A 406 17.33 -22.27 12.99
N GLY A 407 17.32 -21.05 12.44
CA GLY A 407 18.50 -20.18 12.32
C GLY A 407 18.95 -20.09 10.86
N GLY A 408 18.65 -18.95 10.23
CA GLY A 408 19.10 -18.65 8.88
C GLY A 408 20.62 -18.73 8.76
N VAL A 409 21.10 -19.21 7.62
CA VAL A 409 22.50 -19.06 7.24
C VAL A 409 22.70 -17.56 6.95
N PRO A 410 23.69 -16.88 7.57
CA PRO A 410 24.01 -15.50 7.20
C PRO A 410 24.41 -15.49 5.73
N ALA A 411 23.76 -14.64 4.93
CA ALA A 411 24.23 -14.35 3.57
C ALA A 411 25.68 -13.83 3.67
N THR A 412 26.61 -14.51 3.00
CA THR A 412 28.00 -14.04 2.81
C THR A 412 28.11 -13.17 1.58
#